data_AF-A0A370AGG8-F1
#
_entry.id   AF-A0A370AGG8-F1
#
_cell.length_a   1.000
_cell.length_b   1.000
_cell.length_c   1.000
_cell.angle_alpha   90.00
_cell.angle_beta   90.00
_cell.angle_gamma   90.00
#
_symmetry.space_group_name_H-M   'P 1'
#
loop_
_entity.id
_entity.type
_entity.pdbx_description
1 polymer ?
#
loop_
_entity_poly.entity_id
_entity_poly.type
_entity_poly.pdbx_seq_one_letter_code
_entity_poly.pdbx_strand_id
1 'polypeptide(L)'
;MNSTQETITKLAHMKLFGMAKAYQALLETGKRMDLTIDEAISHLVDNEWDDKHNRRLERLIKAARFRYQASMEELNYTQARNLDKNQMVRLADCTWIERSEDILLTGPTGIGKSFIGTALGFQACQYGHTVGYH
;
A
#
# COMPACT_ATOMS: atom_id res chain seq x y z
N MET A 1 -4.20 33.18 -17.79
CA MET A 1 -3.72 31.79 -17.83
C MET A 1 -4.87 30.93 -18.34
N ASN A 2 -4.63 29.84 -19.07
CA ASN A 2 -5.73 28.97 -19.50
C ASN A 2 -6.47 28.44 -18.26
N SER A 3 -7.81 28.53 -18.24
CA SER A 3 -8.66 28.11 -17.11
C SER A 3 -8.32 26.70 -16.60
N THR A 4 -7.96 25.81 -17.53
CA THR A 4 -7.47 24.46 -17.26
C THR A 4 -6.21 24.40 -16.39
N GLN A 5 -5.23 25.27 -16.63
CA GLN A 5 -3.98 25.32 -15.87
C GLN A 5 -4.22 25.85 -14.46
N GLU A 6 -5.17 26.77 -14.30
CA GLU A 6 -5.60 27.27 -13.00
C GLU A 6 -6.26 26.16 -12.17
N THR A 7 -7.06 25.30 -12.79
CA THR A 7 -7.65 24.12 -12.12
C THR A 7 -6.57 23.17 -11.61
N ILE A 8 -5.58 22.80 -12.44
CA ILE A 8 -4.46 21.93 -12.02
C ILE A 8 -3.71 22.54 -10.83
N THR A 9 -3.45 23.85 -10.90
CA THR A 9 -2.74 24.57 -9.82
C THR A 9 -3.54 24.56 -8.51
N LYS A 10 -4.87 24.77 -8.59
CA LYS A 10 -5.76 24.70 -7.41
C LYS A 10 -5.81 23.29 -6.82
N LEU A 11 -5.89 22.25 -7.66
CA LEU A 11 -5.84 20.85 -7.20
C LEU A 11 -4.52 20.55 -6.47
N ALA A 12 -3.39 21.00 -7.00
CA ALA A 12 -2.10 20.85 -6.34
C ALA A 12 -2.04 21.57 -4.97
N HIS A 13 -2.56 22.80 -4.87
CA HIS A 13 -2.62 23.53 -3.59
C HIS A 13 -3.53 22.84 -2.56
N MET A 14 -4.59 22.18 -3.00
CA MET A 14 -5.46 21.37 -2.15
C MET A 14 -4.86 19.99 -1.80
N LYS A 15 -3.64 19.69 -2.26
CA LYS A 15 -2.97 18.38 -2.13
C LYS A 15 -3.74 17.25 -2.81
N LEU A 16 -4.47 17.56 -3.89
CA LEU A 16 -5.20 16.62 -4.75
C LEU A 16 -4.34 16.24 -5.96
N PHE A 17 -3.17 15.67 -5.70
CA PHE A 17 -2.14 15.44 -6.72
C PHE A 17 -2.51 14.32 -7.70
N GLY A 18 -3.18 13.26 -7.24
CA GLY A 18 -3.65 12.19 -8.11
C GLY A 18 -4.73 12.71 -9.06
N MET A 19 -5.66 13.51 -8.53
CA MET A 19 -6.67 14.20 -9.33
C MET A 19 -6.06 15.13 -10.37
N ALA A 20 -5.03 15.91 -9.98
CA ALA A 20 -4.34 16.83 -10.88
C ALA A 20 -3.67 16.11 -12.05
N LYS A 21 -2.98 14.98 -11.78
CA LYS A 21 -2.34 14.14 -12.80
C LYS A 21 -3.38 13.53 -13.74
N ALA A 22 -4.45 12.96 -13.20
CA ALA A 22 -5.51 12.34 -14.00
C ALA A 22 -6.22 13.38 -14.88
N TYR A 23 -6.50 14.58 -14.34
CA TYR A 23 -7.07 15.68 -15.11
C TYR A 23 -6.13 16.13 -16.23
N GLN A 24 -4.83 16.25 -15.97
CA GLN A 24 -3.84 16.54 -17.01
C GLN A 24 -3.81 15.46 -18.10
N ALA A 25 -3.83 14.18 -17.72
CA ALA A 25 -3.86 13.07 -18.66
C ALA A 25 -5.13 13.07 -19.54
N LEU A 26 -6.30 13.41 -18.97
CA LEU A 26 -7.55 13.55 -19.73
C LEU A 26 -7.46 14.65 -20.80
N LEU A 27 -6.78 15.75 -20.48
CA LEU A 27 -6.58 16.88 -21.40
C LEU A 27 -5.60 16.53 -22.53
N GLU A 28 -4.51 15.84 -22.21
CA GLU A 28 -3.49 15.40 -23.16
C GLU A 28 -4.01 14.31 -24.11
N THR A 29 -4.89 13.43 -23.62
CA THR A 29 -5.53 12.37 -24.42
C THR A 29 -6.58 12.95 -25.39
N GLY A 30 -6.98 14.22 -25.22
CA GLY A 30 -7.47 15.11 -26.27
C GLY A 30 -8.85 14.85 -26.88
N LYS A 31 -9.41 13.63 -26.84
CA LYS A 31 -10.73 13.20 -27.35
C LYS A 31 -10.62 11.70 -27.62
N ARG A 32 -11.19 10.84 -26.76
CA ARG A 32 -11.64 9.44 -27.05
C ARG A 32 -12.08 8.65 -25.82
N MET A 33 -12.48 9.35 -24.77
CA MET A 33 -13.18 8.72 -23.68
C MET A 33 -14.59 9.29 -23.76
N ASP A 34 -15.54 8.49 -24.27
CA ASP A 34 -16.98 8.76 -24.18
C ASP A 34 -17.42 8.59 -22.71
N LEU A 35 -16.69 9.25 -21.80
CA LEU A 35 -17.02 9.28 -20.40
C LEU A 35 -18.15 10.28 -20.22
N THR A 36 -19.22 9.81 -19.61
CA THR A 36 -20.20 10.67 -18.97
C THR A 36 -19.51 11.52 -17.89
N ILE A 37 -20.18 12.61 -17.48
CA ILE A 37 -19.67 13.48 -16.41
C ILE A 37 -19.41 12.67 -15.13
N ASP A 38 -20.31 11.74 -14.80
CA ASP A 38 -20.19 10.88 -13.63
C ASP A 38 -18.96 9.96 -13.69
N GLU A 39 -18.67 9.37 -14.86
CA GLU A 39 -17.49 8.52 -15.02
C GLU A 39 -16.19 9.32 -14.99
N ALA A 40 -16.18 10.53 -15.56
CA ALA A 40 -15.03 11.42 -15.49
C ALA A 40 -14.73 11.85 -14.05
N ILE A 41 -15.76 12.22 -13.27
CA ILE A 41 -15.61 12.57 -11.85
C ILE A 41 -15.13 11.35 -11.05
N SER A 42 -15.74 10.18 -11.26
CA SER A 42 -15.35 8.94 -10.58
C SER A 42 -13.88 8.61 -10.84
N HIS A 43 -13.45 8.65 -12.11
CA HIS A 43 -12.07 8.42 -12.49
C HIS A 43 -11.09 9.38 -11.79
N LEU A 44 -11.43 10.67 -11.74
CA LEU A 44 -10.61 11.68 -11.07
C LEU A 44 -10.49 11.44 -9.55
N VAL A 45 -11.59 11.03 -8.91
CA VAL A 45 -11.64 10.73 -7.47
C VAL A 45 -10.86 9.45 -7.15
N ASP A 46 -11.02 8.39 -7.94
CA ASP A 46 -10.31 7.12 -7.75
C ASP A 46 -8.80 7.32 -7.83
N ASN A 47 -8.31 8.06 -8.83
CA ASN A 47 -6.88 8.38 -8.94
C ASN A 47 -6.35 9.14 -7.72
N GLU A 48 -7.14 10.05 -7.16
CA GLU A 48 -6.75 10.77 -5.94
C GLU A 48 -6.74 9.88 -4.70
N TRP A 49 -7.72 8.99 -4.59
CA TRP A 49 -7.80 8.00 -3.54
C TRP A 49 -6.56 7.08 -3.55
N ASP A 50 -6.23 6.52 -4.72
CA ASP A 50 -5.10 5.62 -4.90
C ASP A 50 -3.76 6.34 -4.65
N ASP A 51 -3.58 7.55 -5.18
CA ASP A 51 -2.37 8.34 -4.98
C ASP A 51 -2.17 8.72 -3.50
N LYS A 52 -3.24 9.00 -2.74
CA LYS A 52 -3.18 9.17 -1.29
C LYS A 52 -2.88 7.87 -0.55
N HIS A 53 -3.52 6.77 -0.91
CA HIS A 53 -3.29 5.46 -0.32
C HIS A 53 -1.83 5.04 -0.49
N ASN A 54 -1.31 5.12 -1.72
CA ASN A 54 0.07 4.76 -2.06
C ASN A 54 1.09 5.63 -1.33
N ARG A 55 0.91 6.96 -1.29
CA ARG A 55 1.80 7.83 -0.51
C ARG A 55 1.79 7.51 0.98
N ARG A 56 0.63 7.17 1.54
CA ARG A 56 0.52 6.77 2.95
C ARG A 56 1.31 5.49 3.18
N LEU A 57 1.12 4.48 2.32
CA LEU A 57 1.81 3.20 2.39
C LEU A 57 3.33 3.37 2.27
N GLU A 58 3.82 4.08 1.26
CA GLU A 58 5.24 4.39 1.07
C GLU A 58 5.86 5.05 2.30
N ARG A 59 5.14 6.01 2.91
CA ARG A 59 5.59 6.68 4.13
C ARG A 59 5.70 5.71 5.31
N LEU A 60 4.74 4.80 5.48
CA LEU A 60 4.75 3.80 6.55
C LEU A 60 5.90 2.80 6.37
N ILE A 61 6.07 2.26 5.16
CA ILE A 61 7.16 1.34 4.83
C ILE A 61 8.52 2.01 5.07
N LYS A 62 8.69 3.25 4.61
CA LYS A 62 9.93 4.02 4.81
C LYS A 62 10.21 4.29 6.30
N ALA A 63 9.17 4.56 7.08
CA ALA A 63 9.30 4.78 8.52
C ALA A 63 9.70 3.49 9.27
N ALA A 64 9.26 2.33 8.79
CA ALA A 64 9.57 1.04 9.41
C ALA A 64 11.04 0.61 9.31
N ARG A 65 11.77 1.12 8.30
CA ARG A 65 13.22 0.86 8.11
C ARG A 65 13.56 -0.63 8.05
N PHE A 66 12.74 -1.41 7.34
CA PHE A 66 13.02 -2.83 7.13
C PHE A 66 14.40 -3.05 6.51
N ARG A 67 15.09 -4.12 6.94
CA ARG A 67 16.41 -4.48 6.40
C ARG A 67 16.36 -4.86 4.92
N TYR A 68 15.27 -5.46 4.48
CA TYR A 68 14.98 -5.83 3.10
C TYR A 68 13.46 -5.83 2.90
N GLN A 69 13.01 -5.87 1.65
CA GLN A 69 11.60 -6.04 1.33
C GLN A 69 11.24 -7.53 1.41
N ALA A 70 10.13 -7.84 2.06
CA ALA A 70 9.59 -9.19 2.14
C ALA A 70 8.07 -9.12 2.06
N SER A 71 7.46 -10.08 1.38
CA SER A 71 6.01 -10.18 1.27
C SER A 71 5.50 -11.53 1.79
N MET A 72 4.21 -11.59 2.14
CA MET A 72 3.58 -12.83 2.62
C MET A 72 3.46 -13.87 1.50
N GLU A 73 3.39 -13.42 0.24
CA GLU A 73 3.32 -14.23 -0.98
C GLU A 73 4.64 -14.95 -1.28
N GLU A 74 5.77 -14.38 -0.86
CA GLU A 74 7.11 -14.96 -1.03
C GLU A 74 7.45 -16.05 0.00
N LEU A 75 6.56 -16.31 0.97
CA LEU A 75 6.78 -17.32 1.99
C LEU A 75 6.79 -18.74 1.40
N ASN A 76 7.85 -19.48 1.73
CA ASN A 76 7.99 -20.88 1.36
C ASN A 76 7.29 -21.79 2.37
N TYR A 77 6.24 -22.48 1.91
CA TYR A 77 5.42 -23.43 2.69
C TYR A 77 5.78 -24.91 2.45
N THR A 78 6.99 -25.20 1.98
CA THR A 78 7.47 -26.58 1.84
C THR A 78 7.42 -27.32 3.19
N GLN A 79 7.17 -28.64 3.14
CA GLN A 79 7.04 -29.45 4.35
C GLN A 79 8.28 -29.40 5.27
N ALA A 80 9.48 -29.23 4.69
CA ALA A 80 10.74 -29.10 5.44
C ALA A 80 10.79 -27.83 6.32
N ARG A 81 9.99 -26.80 6.01
CA ARG A 81 9.92 -25.53 6.76
C ARG A 81 9.02 -25.60 7.99
N ASN A 82 8.18 -26.64 8.09
CA ASN A 82 7.19 -26.85 9.16
C ASN A 82 6.39 -25.58 9.49
N LEU A 83 5.97 -24.84 8.45
CA LEU A 83 5.24 -23.58 8.56
C LEU A 83 3.78 -23.81 8.17
N ASP A 84 2.84 -23.55 9.08
CA ASP A 84 1.41 -23.71 8.79
C ASP A 84 0.91 -22.56 7.90
N LYS A 85 0.58 -22.89 6.65
CA LYS A 85 0.02 -21.93 5.69
C LYS A 85 -1.27 -21.29 6.17
N ASN A 86 -2.16 -22.04 6.83
CA ASN A 86 -3.43 -21.51 7.31
C ASN A 86 -3.21 -20.49 8.42
N GLN A 87 -2.26 -20.76 9.31
CA GLN A 87 -1.86 -19.81 10.34
C GLN A 87 -1.29 -18.53 9.72
N MET A 88 -0.37 -18.65 8.75
CA MET A 88 0.23 -17.48 8.11
C MET A 88 -0.80 -16.62 7.37
N VAL A 89 -1.78 -17.23 6.69
CA VAL A 89 -2.88 -16.50 6.04
C VAL A 89 -3.73 -15.77 7.07
N ARG A 90 -4.02 -16.38 8.23
CA ARG A 90 -4.72 -15.69 9.33
C ARG A 90 -3.91 -14.54 9.91
N LEU A 91 -2.59 -14.66 10.01
CA LEU A 91 -1.76 -13.56 10.50
C LEU A 91 -1.63 -12.42 9.48
N ALA A 92 -1.84 -12.71 8.19
CA ALA A 92 -1.80 -11.73 7.11
C ALA A 92 -2.96 -10.72 7.12
N ASP A 93 -4.06 -11.00 7.83
CA ASP A 93 -5.18 -10.07 7.98
C ASP A 93 -4.92 -8.98 9.05
N CYS A 94 -3.80 -9.09 9.77
CA CYS A 94 -3.40 -8.17 10.84
C CYS A 94 -4.41 -8.01 12.00
N THR A 95 -5.44 -8.85 12.11
CA THR A 95 -6.46 -8.78 13.17
C THR A 95 -5.87 -9.00 14.57
N TRP A 96 -4.74 -9.70 14.66
CA TRP A 96 -3.98 -9.86 15.90
C TRP A 96 -3.49 -8.51 16.48
N ILE A 97 -3.24 -7.50 15.64
CA ILE A 97 -2.86 -6.15 16.09
C ILE A 97 -4.04 -5.49 16.79
N GLU A 98 -5.24 -5.58 16.22
CA GLU A 98 -6.47 -5.03 16.81
C GLU A 98 -6.84 -5.74 18.11
N ARG A 99 -6.59 -7.06 18.18
CA ARG A 99 -6.79 -7.88 19.39
C ARG A 99 -5.69 -7.71 20.44
N SER A 100 -4.64 -6.93 20.17
CA SER A 100 -3.47 -6.78 21.05
C SER A 100 -2.80 -8.12 21.40
N GLU A 101 -2.69 -9.01 20.41
CA GLU A 101 -2.05 -10.32 20.54
C GLU A 101 -0.60 -10.27 20.07
N ASP A 102 0.28 -11.00 20.75
CA ASP A 102 1.69 -11.09 20.37
C ASP A 102 1.96 -12.31 19.47
N ILE A 103 2.85 -12.12 18.49
CA ILE A 103 3.36 -13.22 17.64
C ILE A 103 4.80 -13.53 18.06
N LEU A 104 5.02 -14.76 18.54
CA LEU A 104 6.36 -15.27 18.83
C LEU A 104 6.85 -16.17 17.70
N LEU A 105 7.93 -15.76 17.02
CA LEU A 105 8.58 -16.55 15.97
C LEU A 105 9.76 -17.34 16.56
N THR A 106 9.64 -18.68 16.62
CA THR A 106 10.66 -19.57 17.20
C THR A 106 11.30 -20.48 16.15
N GLY A 107 12.55 -20.89 16.39
CA GLY A 107 13.25 -21.92 15.62
C GLY A 107 14.74 -21.61 15.40
N PRO A 108 15.50 -22.52 14.75
CA PRO A 108 16.93 -22.35 14.50
C PRO A 108 17.31 -21.07 13.74
N THR A 109 18.57 -20.65 13.83
CA THR A 109 19.09 -19.52 13.02
C THR A 109 19.06 -19.87 11.53
N GLY A 110 18.90 -18.86 10.66
CA GLY A 110 18.90 -19.06 9.20
C GLY A 110 17.59 -19.56 8.56
N ILE A 111 16.56 -19.92 9.35
CA ILE A 111 15.29 -20.43 8.80
C ILE A 111 14.32 -19.35 8.31
N GLY A 112 14.71 -18.08 8.26
CA GLY A 112 13.86 -16.98 7.77
C GLY A 112 12.84 -16.41 8.76
N LYS A 113 13.11 -16.45 10.07
CA LYS A 113 12.28 -15.76 11.09
C LYS A 113 12.22 -14.25 10.85
N SER A 114 13.37 -13.62 10.59
CA SER A 114 13.43 -12.19 10.24
C SER A 114 12.65 -11.88 8.95
N PHE A 115 12.59 -12.85 8.02
CA PHE A 115 11.84 -12.68 6.78
C PHE A 115 10.34 -12.66 7.07
N ILE A 116 9.85 -13.62 7.86
CA ILE A 116 8.44 -13.65 8.30
C ILE A 116 8.07 -12.37 9.06
N GLY A 117 8.91 -11.94 10.02
CA GLY A 117 8.65 -10.71 10.77
C GLY A 117 8.60 -9.47 9.87
N THR A 118 9.47 -9.41 8.87
CA THR A 118 9.47 -8.33 7.87
C THR A 118 8.22 -8.37 6.99
N ALA A 119 7.82 -9.57 6.52
CA ALA A 119 6.62 -9.74 5.69
C ALA A 119 5.34 -9.37 6.46
N LEU A 120 5.22 -9.78 7.72
CA LEU A 120 4.11 -9.37 8.60
C LEU A 120 4.11 -7.86 8.86
N GLY A 121 5.28 -7.27 9.07
CA GLY A 121 5.41 -5.82 9.22
C GLY A 121 5.01 -5.06 7.96
N PHE A 122 5.42 -5.55 6.78
CA PHE A 122 5.02 -4.97 5.50
C PHE A 122 3.50 -5.06 5.31
N GLN A 123 2.90 -6.20 5.64
CA GLN A 123 1.45 -6.38 5.64
C GLN A 123 0.75 -5.39 6.58
N ALA A 124 1.26 -5.21 7.80
CA ALA A 124 0.72 -4.23 8.74
C ALA A 124 0.79 -2.78 8.21
N CYS A 125 1.83 -2.42 7.46
CA CYS A 125 1.89 -1.12 6.76
C CYS A 125 0.79 -0.97 5.71
N GLN A 126 0.44 -2.04 4.97
CA GLN A 126 -0.67 -2.03 4.00
C GLN A 126 -2.03 -1.82 4.68
N TYR A 127 -2.23 -2.41 5.87
CA TYR A 127 -3.39 -2.13 6.73
C TYR A 127 -3.32 -0.76 7.42
N GLY A 128 -2.28 0.02 7.19
CA GLY A 128 -2.17 1.39 7.65
C GLY A 128 -1.59 1.56 9.06
N HIS A 129 -1.00 0.50 9.64
CA HIS A 129 -0.31 0.54 10.92
C HIS A 129 1.12 1.05 10.81
N THR A 130 1.59 1.73 11.85
CA THR A 130 3.00 2.12 11.99
C THR A 130 3.80 0.93 12.52
N VAL A 131 4.93 0.65 11.87
CA VAL A 131 5.82 -0.45 12.25
C VAL A 131 7.20 0.11 12.58
N GLY A 132 7.91 -0.53 13.51
CA GLY A 132 9.33 -0.29 13.77
C GLY A 132 10.11 -1.60 13.64
N TYR A 133 11.24 -1.56 12.94
CA TYR A 133 12.18 -2.68 12.85
C TYR A 133 13.49 -2.29 13.56
N HIS A 134 13.93 -3.12 14.50
CA HIS A 134 15.08 -2.87 15.38
C HIS A 134 16.03 -4.07 15.40
#